data_AF-T0S2U6-F1
#
_entry.id   AF-T0S2U6-F1
#
_cell.length_a   1.000
_cell.length_b   1.000
_cell.length_c   1.000
_cell.angle_alpha   90.00
_cell.angle_beta   90.00
_cell.angle_gamma   90.00
#
_symmetry.space_group_name_H-M   'P 1'
#
loop_
_entity.id
_entity.type
_entity.pdbx_description
1 polymer ?
#
loop_
_entity_poly.entity_id
_entity_poly.type
_entity_poly.pdbx_seq_one_letter_code
_entity_poly.pdbx_strand_id
1 'polypeptide(L)'
;MGVCASELKYLVRPAKVDQTLTLLVRHAVEGRVDDVRAMLQRKPKLVKAVDRFGMSALHWACYAGKLPCVTALLEAGANVQQTDTNMRNALHHACRKGHLGTIQLLLTTYRMDVNRQSGNGDTPLHKAVLAGSPGATLLLLYYGADPTLQNSNCENAVQEVQAKIAQTIARSRRNPGAVIAAPMASMAAVVQASTTLEPHHEGTVNETSNNTAESEAEATAVEPFHEKPTPPVSLQAAKRSTKRLLRASTTKVILSIRQKQALGQYELIAHIFTVYTEKATRPTAGIEWRRLLEEYTPVRL
;
A
#
# COMPACT_ATOMS: atom_id res chain seq x y z
N MET A 1 22.04 -9.13 14.09
CA MET A 1 21.55 -8.18 15.11
C MET A 1 20.93 -6.99 14.42
N GLY A 2 19.59 -6.91 14.39
CA GLY A 2 18.89 -5.82 13.70
C GLY A 2 17.38 -6.05 13.59
N VAL A 3 16.74 -6.38 14.70
CA VAL A 3 15.28 -6.46 14.77
C VAL A 3 14.74 -5.03 14.80
N CYS A 4 13.94 -4.66 13.81
CA CYS A 4 13.24 -3.38 13.75
C CYS A 4 12.17 -3.32 14.85
N ALA A 5 12.59 -3.04 16.09
CA ALA A 5 11.72 -2.56 17.14
C ALA A 5 11.32 -1.13 16.79
N SER A 6 10.22 -1.00 16.03
CA SER A 6 9.57 0.30 15.86
C SER A 6 8.88 0.64 17.18
N GLU A 7 9.55 1.52 17.94
CA GLU A 7 9.03 2.16 19.14
C GLU A 7 7.61 2.68 18.89
N LEU A 8 6.63 2.04 19.55
CA LEU A 8 5.32 2.61 19.80
C LEU A 8 5.47 3.80 20.77
N LYS A 9 5.90 4.95 20.23
CA LYS A 9 5.83 6.24 20.91
C LYS A 9 4.37 6.70 20.99
N TYR A 10 3.65 6.15 21.96
CA TYR A 10 2.45 6.80 22.49
C TYR A 10 2.77 7.33 23.89
N LEU A 11 3.28 8.56 23.91
CA LEU A 11 3.27 9.43 25.08
C LEU A 11 1.84 9.91 25.31
N VAL A 12 1.08 9.20 26.13
CA VAL A 12 -0.08 9.75 26.85
C VAL A 12 -0.05 9.16 28.25
N ARG A 13 -0.03 10.05 29.24
CA ARG A 13 0.05 9.78 30.69
C ARG A 13 -0.79 8.56 31.12
N PRO A 14 -0.29 7.69 32.02
CA PRO A 14 -1.04 6.50 32.41
C PRO A 14 -2.15 6.90 33.38
N ALA A 15 -3.36 7.12 32.85
CA ALA A 15 -4.53 6.64 33.56
C ALA A 15 -4.32 5.14 33.82
N LYS A 16 -4.82 4.58 34.92
CA LYS A 16 -4.70 3.15 35.24
C LYS A 16 -5.35 2.29 34.14
N VAL A 17 -4.70 2.14 33.00
CA VAL A 17 -5.04 1.14 31.99
C VAL A 17 -4.72 -0.17 32.68
N ASP A 18 -5.69 -1.10 32.70
CA ASP A 18 -5.44 -2.46 33.12
C ASP A 18 -4.25 -3.00 32.31
N GLN A 19 -3.05 -2.93 32.88
CA GLN A 19 -1.79 -3.28 32.20
C GLN A 19 -1.87 -4.72 31.67
N THR A 20 -2.67 -5.56 32.33
CA THR A 20 -2.99 -6.91 31.92
C THR A 20 -3.77 -6.99 30.61
N LEU A 21 -4.74 -6.10 30.36
CA LEU A 21 -5.47 -6.06 29.09
C LEU A 21 -4.54 -5.56 27.97
N THR A 22 -3.77 -4.51 28.24
CA THR A 22 -2.79 -3.97 27.29
C THR A 22 -1.78 -5.05 26.89
N LEU A 23 -1.32 -5.83 27.86
CA LEU A 23 -0.40 -6.95 27.61
C LEU A 23 -1.06 -8.04 26.77
N LEU A 24 -2.30 -8.45 27.10
CA LEU A 24 -3.05 -9.43 26.30
C LEU A 24 -3.25 -8.96 24.86
N VAL A 25 -3.64 -7.70 24.67
CA VAL A 25 -3.79 -7.09 23.34
C VAL A 25 -2.47 -7.13 22.57
N ARG A 26 -1.34 -6.81 23.22
CA ARG A 26 -0.03 -6.89 22.59
C ARG A 26 0.31 -8.32 22.15
N HIS A 27 0.10 -9.32 23.01
CA HIS A 27 0.31 -10.73 22.65
C HIS A 27 -0.58 -11.17 21.47
N ALA A 28 -1.85 -10.73 21.47
CA ALA A 28 -2.79 -11.02 20.39
C ALA A 28 -2.40 -10.38 19.05
N VAL A 29 -1.83 -9.16 19.06
CA VAL A 29 -1.34 -8.47 17.87
C VAL A 29 -0.05 -9.10 17.34
N GLU A 30 0.87 -9.45 18.25
CA GLU A 30 2.13 -10.11 17.90
C GLU A 30 1.92 -11.55 17.40
N GLY A 31 0.85 -12.22 17.84
CA GLY A 31 0.51 -13.59 17.45
C GLY A 31 1.00 -14.65 18.43
N ARG A 32 1.29 -14.28 19.69
CA ARG A 32 1.78 -15.21 20.73
C ARG A 32 0.62 -15.98 21.36
N VAL A 33 0.18 -17.03 20.67
CA VAL A 33 -1.02 -17.82 21.04
C VAL A 33 -0.89 -18.45 22.42
N ASP A 34 0.29 -19.00 22.74
CA ASP A 34 0.51 -19.69 24.01
C ASP A 34 0.42 -18.73 25.20
N ASP A 35 1.02 -17.53 25.07
CA ASP A 35 0.91 -16.46 26.06
C ASP A 35 -0.54 -16.01 26.23
N VAL A 36 -1.28 -15.83 25.12
CA VAL A 36 -2.71 -15.50 25.15
C VAL A 36 -3.47 -16.59 25.91
N ARG A 37 -3.32 -17.86 25.53
CA ARG A 37 -4.03 -18.98 26.17
C ARG A 37 -3.69 -19.10 27.66
N ALA A 38 -2.41 -18.97 28.03
CA ALA A 38 -1.97 -18.99 29.43
C ALA A 38 -2.54 -17.83 30.25
N MET A 39 -2.60 -16.62 29.68
CA MET A 39 -3.23 -15.47 30.35
C MET A 39 -4.74 -15.66 30.53
N LEU A 40 -5.43 -16.21 29.53
CA LEU A 40 -6.86 -16.46 29.59
C LEU A 40 -7.23 -17.57 30.58
N GLN A 41 -6.40 -18.62 30.68
CA GLN A 41 -6.53 -19.65 31.72
C GLN A 41 -6.39 -19.08 33.13
N ARG A 42 -5.42 -18.17 33.34
CA ARG A 42 -5.21 -17.52 34.65
C ARG A 42 -6.28 -16.50 34.99
N LYS A 43 -6.81 -15.77 34.00
CA LYS A 43 -7.76 -14.66 34.19
C LYS A 43 -8.86 -14.70 33.13
N PRO A 44 -9.90 -15.53 33.30
CA PRO A 44 -10.98 -15.67 32.30
C PRO A 44 -11.81 -14.38 32.13
N LYS A 45 -11.89 -13.54 33.17
CA LYS A 45 -12.60 -12.24 33.10
C LYS A 45 -11.96 -11.25 32.12
N LEU A 46 -10.69 -11.45 31.77
CA LEU A 46 -9.95 -10.54 30.89
C LEU A 46 -10.47 -10.56 29.44
N VAL A 47 -11.10 -11.66 29.03
CA VAL A 47 -11.68 -11.81 27.68
C VAL A 47 -12.76 -10.75 27.42
N LYS A 48 -13.54 -10.39 28.45
CA LYS A 48 -14.64 -9.43 28.37
C LYS A 48 -14.19 -7.98 28.60
N ALA A 49 -12.93 -7.77 28.99
CA ALA A 49 -12.42 -6.44 29.25
C ALA A 49 -12.26 -5.65 27.95
N VAL A 50 -12.50 -4.35 28.04
CA VAL A 50 -12.45 -3.41 26.92
C VAL A 50 -11.42 -2.34 27.17
N ASP A 51 -10.77 -1.91 26.11
CA ASP A 51 -9.88 -0.76 26.12
C ASP A 51 -10.69 0.55 26.16
N ARG A 52 -10.00 1.69 26.30
CA ARG A 52 -10.59 3.05 26.28
C ARG A 52 -11.44 3.36 25.05
N PHE A 53 -11.22 2.61 23.98
CA PHE A 53 -11.96 2.77 22.73
C PHE A 53 -13.23 1.91 22.68
N GLY A 54 -13.45 1.00 23.64
CA GLY A 54 -14.52 -0.02 23.58
C GLY A 54 -14.06 -1.35 22.97
N MET A 55 -12.81 -1.42 22.50
CA MET A 55 -12.27 -2.59 21.81
C MET A 55 -11.89 -3.69 22.79
N SER A 56 -12.39 -4.90 22.57
CA SER A 56 -11.92 -6.11 23.25
C SER A 56 -10.64 -6.67 22.60
N ALA A 57 -9.99 -7.63 23.28
CA ALA A 57 -8.83 -8.33 22.73
C ALA A 57 -9.13 -9.01 21.37
N LEU A 58 -10.37 -9.46 21.15
CA LEU A 58 -10.82 -10.03 19.88
C LEU A 58 -10.77 -9.02 18.74
N HIS A 59 -11.20 -7.77 18.96
CA HIS A 59 -11.14 -6.72 17.94
C HIS A 59 -9.69 -6.48 17.46
N TRP A 60 -8.74 -6.45 18.40
CA TRP A 60 -7.33 -6.28 18.10
C TRP A 60 -6.73 -7.49 17.38
N ALA A 61 -7.08 -8.72 17.80
CA ALA A 61 -6.66 -9.94 17.13
C ALA A 61 -7.17 -9.99 15.68
N CYS A 62 -8.43 -9.61 15.45
CA CYS A 62 -9.03 -9.52 14.12
C CYS A 62 -8.40 -8.42 13.27
N TYR A 63 -8.04 -7.28 13.87
CA TYR A 63 -7.27 -6.22 13.19
C TYR A 63 -5.87 -6.69 12.79
N ALA A 64 -5.21 -7.51 13.63
CA ALA A 64 -3.90 -8.05 13.33
C ALA A 64 -3.92 -9.24 12.35
N GLY A 65 -5.07 -9.90 12.18
CA GLY A 65 -5.24 -11.05 11.29
C GLY A 65 -4.61 -12.35 11.81
N LYS A 66 -4.39 -12.44 13.12
CA LYS A 66 -3.77 -13.61 13.76
C LYS A 66 -4.82 -14.67 14.01
N LEU A 67 -5.10 -15.48 13.00
CA LEU A 67 -6.14 -16.52 13.04
C LEU A 67 -6.04 -17.44 14.29
N PRO A 68 -4.85 -17.96 14.68
CA PRO A 68 -4.71 -18.76 15.89
C PRO A 68 -5.02 -18.02 17.20
N CYS A 69 -4.76 -16.71 17.27
CA CYS A 69 -5.12 -15.90 18.43
C CYS A 69 -6.63 -15.62 18.47
N VAL A 70 -7.24 -15.40 17.30
CA VAL A 70 -8.68 -15.20 17.16
C VAL A 70 -9.42 -16.46 17.61
N THR A 71 -9.00 -17.65 17.16
CA THR A 71 -9.59 -18.92 17.60
C THR A 71 -9.43 -19.13 19.10
N ALA A 72 -8.23 -18.90 19.65
CA ALA A 72 -8.00 -19.05 21.10
C ALA A 72 -8.85 -18.09 21.95
N LEU A 73 -9.05 -16.85 21.50
CA LEU A 73 -9.91 -15.88 22.18
C LEU A 73 -11.39 -16.29 22.13
N LEU A 74 -11.83 -16.84 21.00
CA LEU A 74 -13.20 -17.29 20.82
C LEU A 74 -13.49 -18.59 21.61
N GLU A 75 -12.53 -19.53 21.65
CA GLU A 75 -12.56 -20.71 22.53
C GLU A 75 -12.67 -20.31 24.01
N ALA A 76 -12.02 -19.21 24.40
CA ALA A 76 -12.08 -18.67 25.75
C ALA A 76 -13.40 -17.91 26.07
N GLY A 77 -14.37 -17.89 25.15
CA GLY A 77 -15.68 -17.27 25.36
C GLY A 77 -15.73 -15.77 25.08
N ALA A 78 -14.91 -15.27 24.14
CA ALA A 78 -15.01 -13.89 23.68
C ALA A 78 -16.36 -13.62 23.02
N ASN A 79 -16.98 -12.49 23.37
CA ASN A 79 -18.23 -12.07 22.75
C ASN A 79 -17.95 -11.56 21.33
N VAL A 80 -18.40 -12.31 20.32
CA VAL A 80 -18.20 -12.01 18.91
C VAL A 80 -19.06 -10.84 18.44
N GLN A 81 -20.25 -10.68 19.02
CA GLN A 81 -21.19 -9.61 18.70
C GLN A 81 -20.88 -8.29 19.40
N GLN A 82 -19.87 -8.28 20.27
CA GLN A 82 -19.46 -7.08 20.95
C GLN A 82 -19.04 -6.02 19.93
N THR A 83 -19.50 -4.79 20.17
CA THR A 83 -19.21 -3.65 19.32
C THR A 83 -18.26 -2.69 20.03
N ASP A 84 -17.41 -2.04 19.24
CA ASP A 84 -16.58 -0.92 19.68
C ASP A 84 -17.41 0.36 19.95
N THR A 85 -16.81 1.45 20.45
CA THR A 85 -17.51 2.75 20.64
C THR A 85 -18.14 3.32 19.36
N ASN A 86 -17.57 3.02 18.19
CA ASN A 86 -18.16 3.37 16.89
C ASN A 86 -19.17 2.32 16.37
N MET A 87 -19.71 1.47 17.25
CA MET A 87 -20.59 0.34 16.89
C MET A 87 -19.99 -0.61 15.84
N ARG A 88 -18.66 -0.78 15.85
CA ARG A 88 -17.95 -1.66 14.91
C ARG A 88 -17.76 -3.04 15.52
N ASN A 89 -18.14 -4.08 14.79
CA ASN A 89 -17.88 -5.47 15.19
C ASN A 89 -16.48 -5.93 14.75
N ALA A 90 -16.01 -7.04 15.32
CA ALA A 90 -14.75 -7.71 14.93
C ALA A 90 -14.61 -7.91 13.40
N LEU A 91 -15.71 -8.23 12.71
CA LEU A 91 -15.75 -8.38 11.25
C LEU A 91 -15.33 -7.11 10.51
N HIS A 92 -15.77 -5.92 10.95
CA HIS A 92 -15.38 -4.64 10.33
C HIS A 92 -13.86 -4.41 10.41
N HIS A 93 -13.23 -4.83 11.52
CA HIS A 93 -11.79 -4.69 11.71
C HIS A 93 -11.01 -5.68 10.85
N ALA A 94 -11.49 -6.93 10.71
CA ALA A 94 -10.90 -7.92 9.82
C ALA A 94 -11.00 -7.48 8.35
N CYS A 95 -12.17 -6.98 7.92
CA CYS A 95 -12.40 -6.48 6.56
C CYS A 95 -11.54 -5.25 6.23
N ARG A 96 -11.36 -4.33 7.17
CA ARG A 96 -10.49 -3.14 7.00
C ARG A 96 -9.03 -3.50 6.68
N LYS A 97 -8.58 -4.70 7.06
CA LYS A 97 -7.22 -5.17 6.79
C LYS A 97 -7.14 -6.26 5.73
N GLY A 98 -8.28 -6.77 5.27
CA GLY A 98 -8.35 -7.78 4.22
C GLY A 98 -7.89 -9.17 4.68
N HIS A 99 -8.04 -9.51 5.96
CA HIS A 99 -7.57 -10.78 6.51
C HIS A 99 -8.56 -11.91 6.20
N LEU A 100 -8.41 -12.53 5.02
CA LEU A 100 -9.34 -13.53 4.46
C LEU A 100 -9.68 -14.67 5.42
N GLY A 101 -8.66 -15.34 5.99
CA GLY A 101 -8.89 -16.47 6.89
C GLY A 101 -9.65 -16.07 8.16
N THR A 102 -9.41 -14.87 8.69
CA THR A 102 -10.13 -14.38 9.86
C THR A 102 -11.59 -14.05 9.52
N ILE A 103 -11.84 -13.46 8.35
CA ILE A 103 -13.19 -13.16 7.86
C ILE A 103 -13.97 -14.47 7.67
N GLN A 104 -13.39 -15.47 7.01
CA GLN A 104 -14.05 -16.76 6.78
C GLN A 104 -14.37 -17.48 8.09
N LEU A 105 -13.44 -17.48 9.07
CA LEU A 105 -13.68 -18.07 10.38
C LEU A 105 -14.88 -17.40 11.08
N LEU A 106 -14.93 -16.07 11.08
CA LEU A 106 -16.01 -15.32 11.71
C LEU A 106 -17.37 -15.57 11.04
N LEU A 107 -17.39 -15.69 9.71
CA LEU A 107 -18.63 -15.91 8.95
C LEU A 107 -19.12 -17.36 9.03
N THR A 108 -18.23 -18.34 8.85
CA THR A 108 -18.61 -19.76 8.85
C THR A 108 -18.92 -20.28 10.25
N THR A 109 -18.06 -20.00 11.23
CA THR A 109 -18.16 -20.60 12.56
C THR A 109 -19.14 -19.85 13.46
N TYR A 110 -19.15 -18.51 13.38
CA TYR A 110 -19.94 -17.68 14.31
C TYR A 110 -21.15 -17.00 13.65
N ARG A 111 -21.38 -17.25 12.35
CA ARG A 111 -22.53 -16.75 11.58
C ARG A 111 -22.80 -15.25 11.84
N MET A 112 -21.74 -14.46 11.82
CA MET A 112 -21.86 -13.02 12.03
C MET A 112 -22.69 -12.38 10.91
N ASP A 113 -23.52 -11.40 11.27
CA ASP A 113 -24.27 -10.60 10.29
C ASP A 113 -23.30 -9.82 9.39
N VAL A 114 -23.27 -10.20 8.11
CA VAL A 114 -22.46 -9.57 7.05
C VAL A 114 -22.86 -8.13 6.76
N ASN A 115 -24.12 -7.78 7.05
CA ASN A 115 -24.72 -6.48 6.72
C ASN A 115 -24.83 -5.55 7.93
N ARG A 116 -24.29 -5.93 9.10
CA ARG A 116 -24.38 -5.10 10.30
C ARG A 116 -23.66 -3.76 10.08
N GLN A 117 -24.40 -2.65 10.18
CA GLN A 117 -23.82 -1.32 10.01
C GLN A 117 -23.10 -0.84 11.28
N SER A 118 -21.98 -0.14 11.08
CA SER A 118 -21.29 0.67 12.09
C SER A 118 -22.08 1.96 12.39
N GLY A 119 -21.69 2.72 13.43
CA GLY A 119 -22.28 4.02 13.74
C GLY A 119 -22.13 5.08 12.66
N ASN A 120 -21.28 4.85 11.67
CA ASN A 120 -21.16 5.70 10.47
C ASN A 120 -21.98 5.14 9.28
N GLY A 121 -22.90 4.18 9.52
CA GLY A 121 -23.63 3.47 8.46
C GLY A 121 -22.79 2.51 7.63
N ASP A 122 -21.47 2.48 7.82
CA ASP A 122 -20.57 1.61 7.06
C ASP A 122 -20.85 0.14 7.33
N THR A 123 -21.04 -0.65 6.28
CA THR A 123 -21.07 -2.12 6.37
C THR A 123 -19.65 -2.71 6.31
N PRO A 124 -19.44 -3.98 6.69
CA PRO A 124 -18.17 -4.68 6.49
C PRO A 124 -17.67 -4.62 5.04
N LEU A 125 -18.59 -4.61 4.06
CA LEU A 125 -18.29 -4.47 2.64
C LEU A 125 -17.65 -3.13 2.31
N HIS A 126 -18.18 -2.01 2.81
CA HIS A 126 -17.55 -0.68 2.69
C HIS A 126 -16.12 -0.68 3.25
N LYS A 127 -15.89 -1.37 4.38
CA LYS A 127 -14.54 -1.49 4.96
C LYS A 127 -13.58 -2.35 4.13
N ALA A 128 -14.07 -3.40 3.49
CA ALA A 128 -13.27 -4.22 2.57
C ALA A 128 -12.89 -3.43 1.30
N VAL A 129 -13.85 -2.67 0.76
CA VAL A 129 -13.63 -1.75 -0.36
C VAL A 129 -12.59 -0.69 0.01
N LEU A 130 -12.73 0.00 1.14
CA LEU A 130 -11.76 1.00 1.61
C LEU A 130 -10.36 0.44 1.82
N ALA A 131 -10.25 -0.85 2.13
CA ALA A 131 -8.97 -1.53 2.27
C ALA A 131 -8.29 -1.85 0.92
N GLY A 132 -9.05 -1.83 -0.19
CA GLY A 132 -8.57 -2.31 -1.49
C GLY A 132 -8.37 -3.82 -1.53
N SER A 133 -9.15 -4.59 -0.76
CA SER A 133 -9.01 -6.05 -0.70
C SER A 133 -10.06 -6.75 -1.58
N PRO A 134 -9.69 -7.23 -2.78
CA PRO A 134 -10.62 -7.92 -3.69
C PRO A 134 -11.11 -9.24 -3.09
N GLY A 135 -10.22 -10.04 -2.47
CA GLY A 135 -10.60 -11.30 -1.84
C GLY A 135 -11.60 -11.13 -0.68
N ALA A 136 -11.44 -10.10 0.15
CA ALA A 136 -12.39 -9.85 1.24
C ALA A 136 -13.75 -9.42 0.72
N THR A 137 -13.77 -8.64 -0.38
CA THR A 137 -14.99 -8.21 -1.06
C THR A 137 -15.73 -9.41 -1.66
N LEU A 138 -15.03 -10.29 -2.38
CA LEU A 138 -15.57 -11.54 -2.92
C LEU A 138 -16.16 -12.42 -1.83
N LEU A 139 -15.43 -12.60 -0.74
CA LEU A 139 -15.87 -13.43 0.38
C LEU A 139 -17.16 -12.91 1.00
N LEU A 140 -17.25 -11.60 1.26
CA LEU A 140 -18.45 -10.98 1.81
C LEU A 140 -19.65 -11.13 0.86
N LEU A 141 -19.45 -10.89 -0.44
CA LEU A 141 -20.50 -11.05 -1.45
C LEU A 141 -20.96 -12.51 -1.58
N TYR A 142 -20.05 -13.47 -1.43
CA TYR A 142 -20.38 -14.90 -1.42
C TYR A 142 -21.28 -15.27 -0.24
N TYR A 143 -21.04 -14.70 0.95
CA TYR A 143 -21.88 -14.91 2.14
C TYR A 143 -23.14 -14.02 2.17
N GLY A 144 -23.48 -13.33 1.08
CA GLY A 144 -24.73 -12.58 0.95
C GLY A 144 -24.66 -11.14 1.48
N ALA A 145 -23.50 -10.49 1.42
CA ALA A 145 -23.43 -9.06 1.71
C ALA A 145 -24.17 -8.23 0.64
N ASP A 146 -24.98 -7.27 1.09
CA ASP A 146 -25.78 -6.42 0.20
C ASP A 146 -24.96 -5.19 -0.26
N PRO A 147 -24.69 -5.03 -1.57
CA PRO A 147 -23.91 -3.90 -2.08
C PRO A 147 -24.71 -2.58 -2.19
N THR A 148 -26.03 -2.65 -2.01
CA THR A 148 -26.95 -1.51 -2.11
C THR A 148 -27.08 -0.71 -0.81
N LEU A 149 -26.62 -1.27 0.31
CA LEU A 149 -26.66 -0.58 1.60
C LEU A 149 -25.80 0.68 1.55
N GLN A 150 -26.35 1.76 2.12
CA GLN A 150 -25.72 3.07 2.15
C GLN A 150 -25.08 3.34 3.50
N ASN A 151 -23.93 4.02 3.45
CA ASN A 151 -23.30 4.60 4.64
C ASN A 151 -23.95 5.95 5.01
N SER A 152 -23.47 6.60 6.07
CA SER A 152 -23.95 7.93 6.48
C SER A 152 -23.70 9.04 5.44
N ASN A 153 -22.87 8.81 4.43
CA ASN A 153 -22.66 9.73 3.31
C ASN A 153 -23.65 9.48 2.15
N CYS A 154 -24.62 8.57 2.32
CA CYS A 154 -25.51 8.11 1.27
C CYS A 154 -24.79 7.48 0.06
N GLU A 155 -23.57 6.97 0.27
CA GLU A 155 -22.79 6.29 -0.75
C GLU A 155 -22.99 4.78 -0.65
N ASN A 156 -23.21 4.12 -1.78
CA ASN A 156 -23.18 2.66 -1.87
C ASN A 156 -21.74 2.15 -1.99
N ALA A 157 -21.51 0.87 -1.67
CA ALA A 157 -20.19 0.24 -1.80
C ALA A 157 -19.60 0.38 -3.22
N VAL A 158 -20.43 0.26 -4.27
CA VAL A 158 -20.00 0.43 -5.67
C VAL A 158 -19.57 1.87 -5.97
N GLN A 159 -20.33 2.85 -5.48
CA GLN A 159 -20.01 4.27 -5.65
C GLN A 159 -18.73 4.64 -4.89
N GLU A 160 -18.51 4.05 -3.72
CA GLU A 160 -17.30 4.24 -2.94
C GLU A 160 -16.04 3.75 -3.69
N VAL A 161 -16.12 2.58 -4.36
CA VAL A 161 -15.03 2.09 -5.24
C VAL A 161 -14.74 3.09 -6.35
N GLN A 162 -15.78 3.53 -7.07
CA GLN A 162 -15.64 4.47 -8.19
C GLN A 162 -15.03 5.80 -7.73
N ALA A 163 -15.48 6.32 -6.58
CA ALA A 163 -14.91 7.52 -5.98
C ALA A 163 -13.42 7.33 -5.63
N LYS A 164 -13.00 6.14 -5.15
CA LYS A 164 -11.59 5.85 -4.86
C LYS A 164 -10.73 5.72 -6.11
N ILE A 165 -11.25 5.10 -7.18
CA ILE A 165 -10.58 5.06 -8.48
C ILE A 165 -10.37 6.48 -9.00
N ALA A 166 -11.42 7.30 -9.01
CA ALA A 166 -11.35 8.69 -9.45
C ALA A 166 -10.35 9.52 -8.61
N GLN A 167 -10.38 9.39 -7.28
CA GLN A 167 -9.40 10.02 -6.39
C GLN A 167 -7.96 9.59 -6.69
N THR A 168 -7.75 8.32 -7.02
CA THR A 168 -6.43 7.76 -7.32
C THR A 168 -5.91 8.25 -8.67
N ILE A 169 -6.77 8.32 -9.69
CA ILE A 169 -6.45 8.92 -10.99
C ILE A 169 -6.14 10.41 -10.84
N ALA A 170 -6.94 11.16 -10.07
CA ALA A 170 -6.72 12.58 -9.82
C ALA A 170 -5.39 12.85 -9.09
N ARG A 171 -5.00 11.98 -8.15
CA ARG A 171 -3.68 12.04 -7.49
C ARG A 171 -2.54 11.73 -8.46
N SER A 172 -2.73 10.77 -9.36
CA SER A 172 -1.74 10.44 -10.40
C SER A 172 -1.51 11.61 -11.34
N ARG A 173 -2.59 12.28 -11.77
CA ARG A 173 -2.54 13.49 -12.62
C ARG A 173 -1.90 14.69 -11.93
N ARG A 174 -2.03 14.82 -10.61
CA ARG A 174 -1.34 15.86 -9.81
C ARG A 174 0.16 15.61 -9.63
N ASN A 175 0.66 14.44 -10.04
CA ASN A 175 2.07 14.05 -10.00
C ASN A 175 2.68 13.90 -11.42
N PRO A 176 2.53 14.86 -12.36
CA PRO A 176 2.90 14.68 -13.76
C PRO A 176 4.42 14.73 -14.03
N GLY A 177 5.27 14.45 -13.05
CA GLY A 177 6.74 14.52 -13.20
C GLY A 177 7.40 13.29 -13.83
N ALA A 178 6.67 12.45 -14.58
CA ALA A 178 7.21 11.19 -15.11
C ALA A 178 6.67 10.78 -16.49
N VAL A 179 6.06 11.70 -17.24
CA VAL A 179 5.64 11.42 -18.63
C VAL A 179 6.61 12.14 -19.57
N ILE A 180 7.68 11.42 -19.94
CA ILE A 180 8.52 11.59 -21.13
C ILE A 180 9.12 13.00 -21.36
N ALA A 181 10.25 13.28 -20.72
CA ALA A 181 11.25 14.15 -21.34
C ALA A 181 12.10 13.27 -22.27
N ALA A 182 11.68 13.14 -23.53
CA ALA A 182 12.57 12.71 -24.60
C ALA A 182 13.71 13.73 -24.73
N PRO A 183 14.98 13.32 -24.91
CA PRO A 183 16.06 14.26 -25.16
C PRO A 183 16.02 14.67 -26.64
N MET A 184 15.06 15.53 -27.02
CA MET A 184 15.04 16.23 -28.31
C MET A 184 15.29 17.71 -28.09
N ALA A 185 16.37 18.04 -27.40
CA ALA A 185 16.79 19.42 -27.17
C ALA A 185 18.33 19.57 -27.18
N SER A 186 19.02 18.73 -27.95
CA SER A 186 20.46 18.86 -28.19
C SER A 186 20.81 18.69 -29.67
N MET A 187 20.04 19.33 -30.55
CA MET A 187 20.43 19.47 -31.96
C MET A 187 19.94 20.79 -32.59
N ALA A 188 19.74 21.83 -31.77
CA ALA A 188 19.32 23.16 -32.23
C ALA A 188 20.37 24.26 -31.96
N ALA A 189 21.62 23.88 -31.68
CA ALA A 189 22.70 24.83 -31.35
C ALA A 189 23.96 24.68 -32.21
N VAL A 190 23.83 24.22 -33.47
CA VAL A 190 24.91 24.32 -34.49
C VAL A 190 24.32 24.73 -35.85
N VAL A 191 23.40 25.71 -35.86
CA VAL A 191 23.01 26.40 -37.10
C VAL A 191 22.84 27.87 -36.77
N GLN A 192 23.95 28.54 -36.49
CA GLN A 192 24.11 29.99 -36.66
C GLN A 192 25.58 30.38 -36.42
N ALA A 193 26.43 30.01 -37.37
CA ALA A 193 27.62 30.78 -37.68
C ALA A 193 27.99 30.54 -39.15
N SER A 194 27.99 31.64 -39.90
CA SER A 194 28.72 31.79 -41.17
C SER A 194 28.08 31.19 -42.41
N THR A 195 26.99 31.83 -42.85
CA THR A 195 26.77 32.07 -44.28
C THR A 195 27.93 32.88 -44.84
N THR A 196 28.74 32.31 -45.73
CA THR A 196 29.32 33.02 -46.88
C THR A 196 30.03 32.04 -47.82
N LEU A 197 29.60 32.06 -49.08
CA LEU A 197 30.33 31.84 -50.34
C LEU A 197 29.81 30.69 -51.24
N GLU A 198 29.10 31.12 -52.28
CA GLU A 198 29.01 30.52 -53.62
C GLU A 198 30.42 30.49 -54.30
N PRO A 199 30.61 29.87 -55.49
CA PRO A 199 30.77 28.44 -55.73
C PRO A 199 32.07 28.13 -56.52
N HIS A 200 32.23 26.87 -56.93
CA HIS A 200 33.00 26.34 -58.08
C HIS A 200 34.20 25.40 -57.80
N HIS A 201 34.05 24.21 -58.42
CA HIS A 201 35.00 23.44 -59.22
C HIS A 201 35.75 22.24 -58.61
N GLU A 202 35.41 21.08 -59.22
CA GLU A 202 36.21 19.90 -59.63
C GLU A 202 37.52 19.54 -58.94
N GLY A 203 37.67 18.24 -58.63
CA GLY A 203 38.99 17.62 -58.45
C GLY A 203 39.00 16.36 -57.59
N THR A 204 38.85 15.21 -58.22
CA THR A 204 39.20 13.85 -57.76
C THR A 204 40.67 13.70 -57.30
N VAL A 205 40.91 12.93 -56.22
CA VAL A 205 41.91 11.83 -56.01
C VAL A 205 42.24 11.72 -54.50
N ASN A 206 41.92 10.63 -53.81
CA ASN A 206 42.59 9.31 -53.67
C ASN A 206 43.67 9.25 -52.57
N GLU A 207 43.63 8.12 -51.85
CA GLU A 207 44.73 7.44 -51.13
C GLU A 207 45.14 7.97 -49.74
N THR A 208 44.73 7.32 -48.65
CA THR A 208 45.19 6.06 -48.02
C THR A 208 46.40 6.21 -47.11
N SER A 209 46.23 5.62 -45.92
CA SER A 209 47.23 4.88 -45.14
C SER A 209 48.15 5.68 -44.23
N ASN A 210 47.93 5.40 -42.94
CA ASN A 210 48.89 4.96 -41.93
C ASN A 210 50.25 5.67 -41.88
N ASN A 211 50.57 6.19 -40.69
CA ASN A 211 51.77 5.84 -39.91
C ASN A 211 51.75 6.69 -38.61
N THR A 212 51.76 6.11 -37.41
CA THR A 212 52.84 5.44 -36.63
C THR A 212 53.24 6.35 -35.47
N ALA A 213 53.46 5.66 -34.35
CA ALA A 213 53.82 6.09 -33.01
C ALA A 213 54.98 7.07 -32.85
N GLU A 214 54.97 7.70 -31.67
CA GLU A 214 56.11 8.05 -30.82
C GLU A 214 57.15 9.05 -31.37
N SER A 215 57.25 10.21 -30.71
CA SER A 215 58.36 10.49 -29.78
C SER A 215 58.29 11.91 -29.24
N GLU A 216 58.86 12.03 -28.04
CA GLU A 216 58.94 13.19 -27.16
C GLU A 216 59.86 14.28 -27.73
N ALA A 217 59.56 15.55 -27.41
CA ALA A 217 60.59 16.59 -27.29
C ALA A 217 60.10 17.74 -26.39
N GLU A 218 60.83 17.91 -25.27
CA GLU A 218 61.13 19.17 -24.55
C GLU A 218 61.25 20.39 -25.49
N ALA A 219 61.14 21.66 -25.09
CA ALA A 219 60.81 22.38 -23.86
C ALA A 219 60.76 23.87 -24.25
N THR A 220 60.04 24.71 -23.50
CA THR A 220 60.25 26.16 -23.22
C THR A 220 58.93 26.73 -22.66
N ALA A 221 58.74 26.88 -21.34
CA ALA A 221 59.23 27.91 -20.41
C ALA A 221 58.27 29.13 -20.23
N VAL A 222 58.08 29.49 -18.96
CA VAL A 222 57.58 30.76 -18.35
C VAL A 222 56.05 30.82 -18.06
N GLU A 223 55.52 30.52 -16.85
CA GLU A 223 55.55 31.18 -15.50
C GLU A 223 54.29 32.10 -15.24
N PRO A 224 53.87 32.39 -13.98
CA PRO A 224 52.61 31.87 -13.40
C PRO A 224 51.66 32.97 -12.85
N PHE A 225 50.38 32.64 -12.57
CA PHE A 225 49.54 33.50 -11.71
C PHE A 225 48.74 32.66 -10.69
N HIS A 226 48.92 33.03 -9.42
CA HIS A 226 48.31 32.48 -8.23
C HIS A 226 46.78 32.69 -8.20
N GLU A 227 46.02 31.60 -8.02
CA GLU A 227 44.63 31.66 -7.54
C GLU A 227 44.55 30.99 -6.16
N LYS A 228 44.12 31.76 -5.14
CA LYS A 228 44.00 31.31 -3.73
C LYS A 228 43.02 30.13 -3.63
N PRO A 229 43.29 29.12 -2.79
CA PRO A 229 42.38 28.00 -2.62
C PRO A 229 41.14 28.43 -1.84
N THR A 230 39.98 28.42 -2.50
CA THR A 230 38.68 28.45 -1.81
C THR A 230 38.53 27.20 -0.93
N PRO A 231 38.01 27.31 0.30
CA PRO A 231 37.90 26.16 1.19
C PRO A 231 36.98 25.09 0.58
N PRO A 232 37.26 23.78 0.80
CA PRO A 232 36.51 22.72 0.17
C PRO A 232 35.06 22.74 0.68
N VAL A 233 34.12 23.13 -0.18
CA VAL A 233 32.69 22.88 0.03
C VAL A 233 32.55 21.40 0.34
N SER A 234 32.19 21.09 1.59
CA SER A 234 32.39 19.74 2.14
C SER A 234 31.79 18.68 1.23
N LEU A 235 32.65 17.81 0.70
CA LEU A 235 32.28 16.64 -0.11
C LEU A 235 31.21 15.78 0.59
N GLN A 236 31.17 15.83 1.93
CA GLN A 236 30.12 15.22 2.76
C GLN A 236 28.74 15.88 2.63
N ALA A 237 28.64 17.20 2.52
CA ALA A 237 27.37 17.89 2.27
C ALA A 237 26.83 17.59 0.86
N ALA A 238 27.71 17.58 -0.16
CA ALA A 238 27.37 17.18 -1.52
C ALA A 238 26.90 15.70 -1.58
N LYS A 239 27.63 14.78 -0.94
CA LYS A 239 27.26 13.36 -0.82
C LYS A 239 25.96 13.14 -0.03
N ARG A 240 25.67 13.97 0.99
CA ARG A 240 24.39 13.94 1.73
C ARG A 240 23.24 14.45 0.87
N SER A 241 23.47 15.49 0.07
CA SER A 241 22.49 16.05 -0.88
C SER A 241 22.12 15.04 -1.97
N THR A 242 23.11 14.41 -2.62
CA THR A 242 22.87 13.41 -3.67
C THR A 242 22.15 12.17 -3.13
N LYS A 243 22.51 11.67 -1.94
CA LYS A 243 21.75 10.59 -1.28
C LYS A 243 20.30 10.98 -0.98
N ARG A 244 20.04 12.23 -0.60
CA ARG A 244 18.68 12.72 -0.32
C ARG A 244 17.85 12.85 -1.59
N LEU A 245 18.44 13.33 -2.67
CA LEU A 245 17.85 13.37 -4.02
C LEU A 245 17.56 11.97 -4.56
N LEU A 246 18.51 11.04 -4.44
CA LEU A 246 18.33 9.65 -4.87
C LEU A 246 17.22 8.96 -4.06
N ARG A 247 17.18 9.15 -2.74
CA ARG A 247 16.09 8.68 -1.88
C ARG A 247 14.75 9.31 -2.25
N ALA A 248 14.71 10.60 -2.55
CA ALA A 248 13.48 11.27 -2.97
C ALA A 248 12.98 10.74 -4.33
N SER A 249 13.89 10.45 -5.26
CA SER A 249 13.59 9.85 -6.56
C SER A 249 13.08 8.40 -6.41
N THR A 250 13.78 7.56 -5.65
CA THR A 250 13.36 6.17 -5.41
C THR A 250 12.06 6.10 -4.62
N THR A 251 11.84 7.00 -3.66
CA THR A 251 10.57 7.10 -2.92
C THR A 251 9.42 7.48 -3.85
N LYS A 252 9.62 8.39 -4.81
CA LYS A 252 8.59 8.74 -5.82
C LYS A 252 8.24 7.55 -6.72
N VAL A 253 9.25 6.81 -7.19
CA VAL A 253 9.03 5.59 -7.99
C VAL A 253 8.26 4.54 -7.18
N ILE A 254 8.67 4.28 -5.94
CA ILE A 254 7.97 3.33 -5.04
C ILE A 254 6.52 3.77 -4.79
N LEU A 255 6.28 5.06 -4.56
CA LEU A 255 4.93 5.60 -4.38
C LEU A 255 4.08 5.44 -5.63
N SER A 256 4.64 5.70 -6.82
CA SER A 256 3.95 5.50 -8.11
C SER A 256 3.58 4.03 -8.34
N ILE A 257 4.51 3.10 -8.06
CA ILE A 257 4.25 1.65 -8.17
C ILE A 257 3.13 1.24 -7.21
N ARG A 258 3.22 1.64 -5.94
CA ARG A 258 2.17 1.34 -4.94
C ARG A 258 0.81 1.92 -5.34
N GLN A 259 0.79 3.11 -5.91
CA GLN A 259 -0.44 3.74 -6.39
C GLN A 259 -1.05 2.99 -7.57
N LYS A 260 -0.24 2.54 -8.53
CA LYS A 260 -0.70 1.69 -9.65
C LYS A 260 -1.22 0.34 -9.15
N GLN A 261 -0.53 -0.29 -8.20
CA GLN A 261 -1.00 -1.52 -7.56
C GLN A 261 -2.34 -1.32 -6.84
N ALA A 262 -2.49 -0.21 -6.11
CA ALA A 262 -3.75 0.14 -5.46
C ALA A 262 -4.87 0.36 -6.49
N LEU A 263 -4.59 1.08 -7.59
CA LEU A 263 -5.55 1.27 -8.68
C LEU A 263 -6.04 -0.08 -9.24
N GLY A 264 -5.11 -0.99 -9.57
CA GLY A 264 -5.46 -2.32 -10.08
C GLY A 264 -6.30 -3.13 -9.10
N GLN A 265 -6.08 -2.98 -7.78
CA GLN A 265 -6.94 -3.61 -6.78
C GLN A 265 -8.37 -3.04 -6.80
N TYR A 266 -8.54 -1.73 -6.91
CA TYR A 266 -9.87 -1.12 -7.00
C TYR A 266 -10.58 -1.42 -8.32
N GLU A 267 -9.85 -1.47 -9.43
CA GLU A 267 -10.38 -1.87 -10.74
C GLU A 267 -10.89 -3.32 -10.71
N LEU A 268 -10.13 -4.22 -10.08
CA LEU A 268 -10.57 -5.59 -9.87
C LEU A 268 -11.82 -5.66 -8.98
N ILE A 269 -11.88 -4.87 -7.90
CA ILE A 269 -13.08 -4.78 -7.06
C ILE A 269 -14.29 -4.27 -7.87
N ALA A 270 -14.11 -3.29 -8.74
CA ALA A 270 -15.17 -2.82 -9.63
C ALA A 270 -15.65 -3.93 -10.57
N HIS A 271 -14.72 -4.70 -11.15
CA HIS A 271 -15.03 -5.87 -11.97
C HIS A 271 -15.78 -6.96 -11.19
N ILE A 272 -15.41 -7.20 -9.92
CA ILE A 272 -16.12 -8.12 -9.04
C ILE A 272 -17.59 -7.69 -8.86
N PHE A 273 -17.84 -6.38 -8.68
CA PHE A 273 -19.21 -5.88 -8.57
C PHE A 273 -20.00 -6.01 -9.87
N THR A 274 -19.39 -5.75 -11.03
CA THR A 274 -20.07 -5.95 -12.33
C THR A 274 -20.43 -7.41 -12.53
N VAL A 275 -19.49 -8.34 -12.32
CA VAL A 275 -19.75 -9.78 -12.41
C VAL A 275 -20.82 -10.22 -11.39
N TYR A 276 -20.82 -9.68 -10.18
CA TYR A 276 -21.84 -9.98 -9.16
C TYR A 276 -23.24 -9.59 -9.63
N THR A 277 -23.40 -8.38 -10.20
CA THR A 277 -24.70 -7.94 -10.74
C THR A 277 -25.11 -8.74 -11.97
N GLU A 278 -24.15 -9.07 -12.85
CA GLU A 278 -24.42 -9.81 -14.08
C GLU A 278 -24.70 -11.28 -13.83
N LYS A 279 -24.21 -11.88 -12.73
CA LYS A 279 -24.43 -13.30 -12.37
C LYS A 279 -25.91 -13.66 -12.31
N ALA A 280 -26.78 -12.72 -11.96
CA ALA A 280 -28.23 -12.94 -11.95
C ALA A 280 -28.84 -13.00 -13.37
N THR A 281 -28.17 -12.42 -14.36
CA THR A 281 -28.68 -12.22 -15.73
C THR A 281 -27.98 -13.09 -16.78
N ARG A 282 -26.70 -13.43 -16.59
CA ARG A 282 -25.86 -14.13 -17.55
C ARG A 282 -25.24 -15.39 -16.94
N PRO A 283 -25.39 -16.57 -17.58
CA PRO A 283 -24.76 -17.81 -17.09
C PRO A 283 -23.22 -17.79 -17.23
N THR A 284 -22.68 -17.04 -18.19
CA THR A 284 -21.22 -16.85 -18.37
C THR A 284 -20.58 -16.13 -17.19
N ALA A 285 -21.25 -15.11 -16.64
CA ALA A 285 -20.80 -14.41 -15.42
C ALA A 285 -20.74 -15.36 -14.21
N GLY A 286 -21.56 -16.41 -14.17
CA GLY A 286 -21.47 -17.45 -13.14
C GLY A 286 -20.20 -18.31 -13.21
N ILE A 287 -19.66 -18.54 -14.41
CA ILE A 287 -18.38 -19.24 -14.59
C ILE A 287 -17.22 -18.31 -14.18
N GLU A 288 -17.28 -17.06 -14.61
CA GLU A 288 -16.29 -16.04 -14.24
C GLU A 288 -16.25 -15.80 -12.73
N TRP A 289 -17.42 -15.74 -12.07
CA TRP A 289 -17.52 -15.65 -10.61
C TRP A 289 -16.79 -16.80 -9.91
N ARG A 290 -16.97 -18.05 -10.37
CA ARG A 290 -16.28 -19.20 -9.78
C ARG A 290 -14.77 -19.12 -9.97
N ARG A 291 -14.33 -18.71 -11.17
CA ARG A 291 -12.90 -18.49 -11.46
C ARG A 291 -12.29 -17.40 -10.55
N LEU A 292 -13.01 -16.30 -10.34
CA LEU A 292 -12.57 -15.23 -9.43
C LEU A 292 -12.48 -15.71 -7.98
N LEU A 293 -13.42 -16.54 -7.53
CA LEU A 293 -13.32 -17.17 -6.20
C LEU A 293 -12.08 -18.05 -6.10
N GLU A 294 -11.83 -18.93 -7.07
CA GLU A 294 -10.65 -19.82 -7.05
C GLU A 294 -9.32 -19.05 -7.05
N GLU A 295 -9.24 -17.93 -7.79
CA GLU A 295 -8.01 -17.14 -7.90
C GLU A 295 -7.75 -16.26 -6.68
N TYR A 296 -8.79 -15.63 -6.11
CA TYR A 296 -8.64 -14.60 -5.08
C TYR A 296 -9.03 -15.05 -3.67
N THR A 297 -9.62 -16.24 -3.51
CA THR A 297 -9.81 -16.89 -2.21
C THR A 297 -8.90 -18.13 -2.13
N PRO A 298 -7.64 -17.97 -1.66
CA PRO A 298 -6.71 -19.10 -1.51
C PRO A 298 -7.15 -20.10 -0.43
N VAL A 299 -8.20 -19.76 0.34
CA VAL A 299 -8.83 -20.68 1.27
C VAL A 299 -9.99 -21.34 0.54
N ARG A 300 -9.93 -22.66 0.33
CA ARG A 300 -11.04 -23.43 -0.25
C ARG A 300 -12.32 -23.09 0.52
N LEU A 301 -13.28 -22.51 -0.20
CA LEU A 301 -14.64 -22.24 0.26
C LEU A 301 -15.45 -23.53 0.27
#